data_AF-A0A949UG18-F1
#
_entry.id   AF-A0A949UG18-F1
#
_cell.length_a   1.000
_cell.length_b   1.000
_cell.length_c   1.000
_cell.angle_alpha   90.00
_cell.angle_beta   90.00
_cell.angle_gamma   90.00
#
_symmetry.space_group_name_H-M   'P 1'
#
loop_
_entity.id
_entity.type
_entity.pdbx_description
1 polymer ?
#
loop_
_entity_poly.entity_id
_entity_poly.type
_entity_poly.pdbx_seq_one_letter_code
_entity_poly.pdbx_strand_id
1 'polypeptide(L)'
;MTDNSAATPGSIYSTDRRVYPYSVIPGGVLSVDELRNAALQDAVVARHFKGFNYDRAHLVRVSEARSVYLSYRIGDRVYWTRHKIALHPGEMLITDGTTAARTRCGNRIAAAPLDAGSPLEPSLEEFEQPRAPSLPIIPAALVDPIPSKLPDPAIPEEKAAPLIAAAKHSGIPWFIPPVYIPQDSHDHPEPLAVTPEPGSLLLISSGLAAVYWRVRKAKGKF
;
A
#
# COMPACT_ATOMS: atom_id res chain seq x y z
N MET A 1 47.66 1.74 24.19
CA MET A 1 46.30 1.18 24.30
C MET A 1 45.53 1.54 23.05
N THR A 2 45.27 0.57 22.19
CA THR A 2 44.43 0.72 20.98
C THR A 2 42.97 0.56 21.39
N ASP A 3 42.18 1.62 21.28
CA ASP A 3 40.72 1.56 21.46
C ASP A 3 40.09 1.08 20.14
N ASN A 4 39.74 -0.20 20.11
CA ASN A 4 38.92 -0.80 19.07
C ASN A 4 37.44 -0.51 19.36
N SER A 5 37.00 0.71 19.09
CA SER A 5 35.57 1.02 19.01
C SER A 5 35.04 0.54 17.66
N ALA A 6 34.62 -0.73 17.64
CA ALA A 6 33.86 -1.32 16.54
C ALA A 6 32.56 -0.53 16.36
N ALA A 7 32.44 0.15 15.22
CA ALA A 7 31.20 0.76 14.79
C ALA A 7 30.15 -0.34 14.57
N THR A 8 29.14 -0.39 15.43
CA THR A 8 27.92 -1.17 15.23
C THR A 8 27.30 -0.75 13.88
N PRO A 9 26.88 -1.68 13.00
CA PRO A 9 26.21 -1.31 11.75
C PRO A 9 24.86 -0.67 12.11
N GLY A 10 24.86 0.66 12.11
CA GLY A 10 23.71 1.49 12.43
C GLY A 10 22.67 1.41 11.33
N SER A 11 21.48 0.96 11.73
CA SER A 11 20.17 1.20 11.11
C SER A 11 20.18 2.31 10.04
N ILE A 12 20.10 1.91 8.78
CA ILE A 12 19.85 2.79 7.60
C ILE A 12 18.44 3.41 7.60
N TYR A 13 17.63 3.19 8.63
CA TYR A 13 16.37 3.90 8.80
C TYR A 13 16.64 5.31 9.31
N SER A 14 16.60 6.29 8.41
CA SER A 14 16.52 7.72 8.76
C SER A 14 15.45 7.90 9.84
N THR A 15 15.82 8.50 10.97
CA THR A 15 15.06 8.64 12.23
C THR A 15 13.69 9.33 12.10
N ASP A 16 13.33 9.81 10.91
CA ASP A 16 12.05 10.47 10.59
C ASP A 16 11.01 9.55 9.93
N ARG A 17 11.39 8.31 9.57
CA ARG A 17 10.45 7.38 8.93
C ARG A 17 9.51 6.77 9.96
N ARG A 18 8.20 6.89 9.71
CA ARG A 18 7.15 6.23 10.49
C ARG A 18 7.35 4.72 10.46
N VAL A 19 7.41 4.12 11.65
CA VAL A 19 7.51 2.66 11.80
C VAL A 19 6.14 2.11 12.16
N TYR A 20 5.59 1.27 11.29
CA TYR A 20 4.33 0.59 11.56
C TYR A 20 4.58 -0.68 12.39
N PRO A 21 3.75 -0.98 13.41
CA PRO A 21 3.79 -2.25 14.11
C PRO A 21 3.70 -3.44 13.15
N TYR A 22 4.37 -4.54 13.51
CA TYR A 22 4.36 -5.80 12.75
C TYR A 22 4.85 -5.69 11.29
N SER A 23 5.59 -4.62 10.98
CA SER A 23 6.28 -4.45 9.71
C SER A 23 7.29 -5.56 9.50
N VAL A 24 7.28 -6.17 8.32
CA VAL A 24 8.35 -7.09 7.90
C VAL A 24 9.67 -6.32 7.75
N ILE A 25 9.59 -5.09 7.24
CA ILE A 25 10.71 -4.14 7.13
C ILE A 25 10.34 -2.89 7.93
N PRO A 26 10.87 -2.70 9.16
CA PRO A 26 10.62 -1.51 9.96
C PRO A 26 10.92 -0.24 9.16
N GLY A 27 10.03 0.75 9.16
CA GLY A 27 10.21 1.98 8.37
C GLY A 27 10.01 1.84 6.85
N GLY A 28 9.74 0.62 6.36
CA GLY A 28 9.42 0.36 4.97
C GLY A 28 10.60 0.51 4.00
N VAL A 29 10.24 0.66 2.73
CA VAL A 29 11.15 0.82 1.58
C VAL A 29 10.58 1.86 0.62
N LEU A 30 11.41 2.74 0.09
CA LEU A 30 11.04 3.75 -0.90
C LEU A 30 11.49 3.39 -2.32
N SER A 31 12.36 2.39 -2.46
CA SER A 31 12.89 1.94 -3.74
C SER A 31 13.12 0.42 -3.76
N VAL A 32 13.34 -0.10 -4.97
CA VAL A 32 13.73 -1.50 -5.18
C VAL A 32 15.06 -1.81 -4.52
N ASP A 33 16.02 -0.88 -4.58
CA ASP A 33 17.34 -1.04 -3.96
C ASP A 33 17.24 -1.07 -2.43
N GLU A 34 16.35 -0.28 -1.83
CA GLU A 34 16.09 -0.38 -0.38
C GLU A 34 15.52 -1.75 0.01
N LEU A 35 14.62 -2.33 -0.81
CA LEU A 35 14.11 -3.68 -0.57
C LEU A 35 15.21 -4.74 -0.75
N ARG A 36 16.08 -4.59 -1.75
CA ARG A 36 17.24 -5.46 -1.98
C ARG A 36 18.19 -5.40 -0.79
N ASN A 37 18.52 -4.20 -0.34
CA ASN A 37 19.40 -3.98 0.82
C ASN A 37 18.78 -4.51 2.11
N ALA A 38 17.48 -4.30 2.35
CA ALA A 38 16.79 -4.87 3.51
C ALA A 38 16.87 -6.40 3.53
N ALA A 39 16.72 -7.06 2.38
CA ALA A 39 16.88 -8.51 2.27
C ALA A 39 18.32 -8.99 2.51
N LEU A 40 19.34 -8.19 2.15
CA LEU A 40 20.74 -8.52 2.44
C LEU A 40 21.07 -8.41 3.93
N GLN A 41 20.42 -7.49 4.66
CA GLN A 41 20.69 -7.21 6.07
C GLN A 41 19.84 -8.06 7.03
N ASP A 42 18.66 -8.50 6.61
CA ASP A 42 17.71 -9.22 7.46
C ASP A 42 17.29 -10.56 6.85
N ALA A 43 17.67 -11.66 7.51
CA ALA A 43 17.38 -13.02 7.05
C ALA A 43 15.87 -13.34 7.01
N VAL A 44 15.05 -12.69 7.84
CA VAL A 44 13.59 -12.85 7.80
C VAL A 44 13.03 -12.22 6.53
N VAL A 45 13.52 -11.03 6.18
CA VAL A 45 13.17 -10.34 4.92
C VAL A 45 13.61 -11.16 3.73
N ALA A 46 14.86 -11.65 3.72
CA ALA A 46 15.40 -12.51 2.65
C ALA A 46 14.53 -13.74 2.40
N ARG A 47 14.16 -14.45 3.48
CA ARG A 47 13.29 -15.62 3.40
C ARG A 47 11.89 -15.25 2.93
N HIS A 48 11.34 -14.14 3.42
CA HIS A 48 9.98 -13.72 3.10
C HIS A 48 9.81 -13.28 1.64
N PHE A 49 10.83 -12.63 1.08
CA PHE A 49 10.89 -12.21 -0.33
C PHE A 49 11.62 -13.22 -1.22
N LYS A 50 11.79 -14.47 -0.77
CA LYS A 50 12.39 -15.53 -1.60
C LYS A 50 11.60 -15.69 -2.91
N GLY A 51 12.30 -15.59 -4.04
CA GLY A 51 11.71 -15.66 -5.37
C GLY A 51 11.20 -14.33 -5.93
N PHE A 52 11.29 -13.23 -5.17
CA PHE A 52 11.00 -11.89 -5.67
C PHE A 52 12.02 -11.48 -6.74
N ASN A 53 11.55 -11.05 -7.90
CA ASN A 53 12.42 -10.60 -8.99
C ASN A 53 12.69 -9.09 -8.89
N TYR A 54 13.83 -8.75 -8.29
CA TYR A 54 14.25 -7.37 -8.11
C TYR A 54 14.48 -6.61 -9.42
N ASP A 55 14.86 -7.28 -10.51
CA ASP A 55 15.18 -6.61 -11.78
C ASP A 55 13.92 -6.21 -12.55
N ARG A 56 12.78 -6.85 -12.25
CA ARG A 56 11.45 -6.45 -12.75
C ARG A 56 10.67 -5.58 -11.77
N ALA A 57 11.21 -5.36 -10.59
CA ALA A 57 10.50 -4.69 -9.53
C ALA A 57 10.31 -3.20 -9.84
N HIS A 58 9.13 -2.68 -9.55
CA HIS A 58 8.81 -1.27 -9.72
C HIS A 58 7.74 -0.85 -8.70
N LEU A 59 7.60 0.47 -8.50
CA LEU A 59 6.58 1.02 -7.64
C LEU A 59 5.28 1.21 -8.41
N VAL A 60 4.16 0.89 -7.75
CA VAL A 60 2.81 1.06 -8.29
C VAL A 60 1.95 1.77 -7.27
N ARG A 61 1.16 2.74 -7.72
CA ARG A 61 0.15 3.40 -6.89
C ARG A 61 -1.16 2.64 -6.99
N VAL A 62 -1.80 2.40 -5.86
CA VAL A 62 -3.13 1.80 -5.78
C VAL A 62 -4.14 2.80 -6.36
N SER A 63 -4.85 2.40 -7.41
CA SER A 63 -5.88 3.24 -8.05
C SER A 63 -7.25 3.12 -7.38
N GLU A 64 -7.58 1.93 -6.86
CA GLU A 64 -8.90 1.60 -6.34
C GLU A 64 -8.82 0.89 -5.00
N ALA A 65 -9.83 1.11 -4.17
CA ALA A 65 -9.94 0.47 -2.87
C ALA A 65 -10.19 -1.03 -3.05
N ARG A 66 -9.42 -1.86 -2.33
CA ARG A 66 -9.61 -3.33 -2.34
C ARG A 66 -9.22 -3.95 -1.01
N SER A 67 -9.83 -5.08 -0.70
CA SER A 67 -9.56 -5.82 0.53
C SER A 67 -8.58 -6.97 0.26
N VAL A 68 -7.44 -6.97 0.94
CA VAL A 68 -6.33 -7.92 0.74
C VAL A 68 -5.93 -8.59 2.05
N TYR A 69 -5.25 -9.73 1.94
CA TYR A 69 -4.53 -10.32 3.07
C TYR A 69 -3.12 -9.75 3.11
N LEU A 70 -2.64 -9.42 4.31
CA LEU A 70 -1.28 -8.91 4.49
C LEU A 70 -0.42 -9.97 5.18
N SER A 71 0.85 -10.02 4.83
CA SER A 71 1.83 -10.67 5.69
C SER A 71 2.19 -9.76 6.86
N TYR A 72 2.66 -10.29 7.98
CA TYR A 72 3.16 -9.50 9.10
C TYR A 72 4.17 -10.27 9.94
N ARG A 73 5.07 -9.54 10.60
CA ARG A 73 6.19 -10.13 11.34
C ARG A 73 5.97 -10.07 12.85
N ILE A 74 6.21 -11.20 13.53
CA ILE A 74 6.33 -11.29 14.99
C ILE A 74 7.64 -12.04 15.29
N GLY A 75 8.61 -11.35 15.89
CA GLY A 75 9.96 -11.89 16.08
C GLY A 75 10.59 -12.28 14.74
N ASP A 76 11.05 -13.52 14.61
CA ASP A 76 11.69 -14.02 13.37
C ASP A 76 10.74 -14.79 12.43
N ARG A 77 9.44 -14.71 12.68
CA ARG A 77 8.41 -15.40 11.89
C ARG A 77 7.49 -14.40 11.20
N VAL A 78 7.10 -14.76 9.99
CA VAL A 78 6.13 -14.01 9.19
C VAL A 78 4.88 -14.84 9.03
N TYR A 79 3.75 -14.23 9.31
CA TYR A 79 2.41 -14.81 9.26
C TYR A 79 1.57 -14.07 8.22
N TRP A 80 0.39 -14.60 7.91
CA TRP A 80 -0.62 -13.94 7.10
C TRP A 80 -1.84 -13.62 7.93
N THR A 81 -2.51 -12.51 7.63
CA THR A 81 -3.76 -12.15 8.28
C THR A 81 -4.86 -13.15 7.96
N ARG A 82 -5.78 -13.37 8.90
CA ARG A 82 -6.99 -14.17 8.71
C ARG A 82 -8.14 -13.33 8.15
N HIS A 83 -8.13 -12.04 8.48
CA HIS A 83 -9.11 -11.08 7.98
C HIS A 83 -8.51 -10.24 6.85
N LYS A 84 -9.41 -9.73 6.01
CA LYS A 84 -9.00 -8.81 4.94
C LYS A 84 -8.77 -7.42 5.51
N ILE A 85 -7.69 -6.80 5.09
CA ILE A 85 -7.33 -5.41 5.39
C ILE A 85 -7.63 -4.55 4.16
N ALA A 86 -8.13 -3.34 4.39
CA ALA A 86 -8.39 -2.39 3.32
C ALA A 86 -7.08 -1.81 2.78
N LEU A 87 -6.93 -1.86 1.46
CA LEU A 87 -5.90 -1.15 0.72
C LEU A 87 -6.54 0.09 0.12
N HIS A 88 -6.08 1.26 0.54
CA HIS A 88 -6.67 2.53 0.14
C HIS A 88 -6.09 3.05 -1.20
N PRO A 89 -6.90 3.75 -2.02
CA PRO A 89 -6.39 4.48 -3.17
C PRO A 89 -5.28 5.46 -2.77
N GLY A 90 -4.27 5.60 -3.63
CA GLY A 90 -3.11 6.46 -3.39
C GLY A 90 -1.95 5.78 -2.64
N GLU A 91 -2.17 4.62 -2.02
CA GLU A 91 -1.09 3.87 -1.37
C GLU A 91 -0.05 3.40 -2.39
N MET A 92 1.23 3.40 -1.97
CA MET A 92 2.33 2.91 -2.79
C MET A 92 2.64 1.45 -2.46
N LEU A 93 2.81 0.66 -3.51
CA LEU A 93 3.24 -0.73 -3.47
C LEU A 93 4.55 -0.88 -4.23
N ILE A 94 5.32 -1.89 -3.87
CA ILE A 94 6.42 -2.42 -4.68
C ILE A 94 6.00 -3.80 -5.20
N THR A 95 6.19 -4.05 -6.50
CA THR A 95 5.79 -5.32 -7.13
C THR A 95 6.76 -5.74 -8.22
N ASP A 96 6.97 -7.04 -8.37
CA ASP A 96 7.68 -7.64 -9.51
C ASP A 96 6.73 -8.19 -10.59
N GLY A 97 5.43 -7.96 -10.42
CA GLY A 97 4.34 -8.48 -11.26
C GLY A 97 3.73 -9.80 -10.77
N THR A 98 4.35 -10.48 -9.81
CA THR A 98 3.84 -11.71 -9.19
C THR A 98 3.61 -11.55 -7.68
N THR A 99 4.54 -10.88 -7.01
CA THR A 99 4.49 -10.55 -5.59
C THR A 99 4.44 -9.05 -5.46
N ALA A 100 3.53 -8.57 -4.62
CA ALA A 100 3.44 -7.16 -4.26
C ALA A 100 3.53 -6.99 -2.74
N ALA A 101 4.06 -5.86 -2.29
CA ALA A 101 4.16 -5.49 -0.89
C ALA A 101 3.91 -3.98 -0.70
N ARG A 102 3.39 -3.59 0.48
CA ARG A 102 3.23 -2.18 0.84
C ARG A 102 4.58 -1.56 1.11
N THR A 103 4.85 -0.41 0.51
CA THR A 103 6.16 0.25 0.66
C THR A 103 6.44 0.65 2.11
N ARG A 104 5.45 1.18 2.83
CA ARG A 104 5.63 1.71 4.19
C ARG A 104 5.98 0.71 5.30
N CYS A 105 5.79 -0.59 5.08
CA CYS A 105 6.04 -1.63 6.09
C CYS A 105 6.69 -2.92 5.54
N GLY A 106 6.79 -3.06 4.21
CA GLY A 106 7.33 -4.26 3.58
C GLY A 106 6.42 -5.49 3.66
N ASN A 107 5.17 -5.32 4.10
CA ASN A 107 4.21 -6.41 4.22
C ASN A 107 3.68 -6.79 2.83
N ARG A 108 3.81 -8.06 2.43
CA ARG A 108 3.27 -8.60 1.18
C ARG A 108 1.75 -8.58 1.19
N ILE A 109 1.17 -8.45 0.00
CA ILE A 109 -0.27 -8.47 -0.22
C ILE A 109 -0.65 -9.74 -1.00
N ALA A 110 -1.80 -10.31 -0.66
CA ALA A 110 -2.40 -11.44 -1.38
C ALA A 110 -3.91 -11.27 -1.52
N ALA A 111 -4.46 -11.73 -2.65
CA ALA A 111 -5.90 -11.72 -2.90
C ALA A 111 -6.65 -12.84 -2.14
N ALA A 112 -5.95 -13.93 -1.86
CA ALA A 112 -6.44 -15.09 -1.12
C ALA A 112 -5.56 -15.33 0.12
N PRO A 113 -6.10 -15.94 1.19
CA PRO A 113 -5.31 -16.30 2.35
C PRO A 113 -4.28 -17.37 1.95
N LEU A 114 -3.03 -17.16 2.37
CA LEU A 114 -1.92 -18.07 2.05
C LEU A 114 -1.61 -19.06 3.19
N ASP A 115 -2.15 -18.83 4.38
CA ASP A 115 -1.98 -19.69 5.55
C ASP A 115 -3.15 -19.49 6.54
N ALA A 116 -3.30 -20.36 7.53
CA ALA A 116 -4.29 -20.27 8.60
C ALA A 116 -4.06 -19.08 9.56
N GLY A 117 -2.92 -18.37 9.45
CA GLY A 117 -2.58 -17.21 10.26
C GLY A 117 -2.25 -17.53 11.73
N SER A 118 -1.70 -16.57 12.47
CA SER A 118 -1.34 -16.76 13.88
C SER A 118 -2.56 -16.69 14.80
N PRO A 119 -2.65 -17.51 15.87
CA PRO A 119 -3.64 -17.31 16.93
C PRO A 119 -3.45 -16.00 17.72
N LEU A 120 -2.27 -15.36 17.60
CA LEU A 120 -1.94 -14.06 18.18
C LEU A 120 -1.98 -12.95 17.11
N GLU A 121 -2.96 -13.01 16.18
CA GLU A 121 -3.10 -11.97 15.17
C GLU A 121 -3.49 -10.63 15.82
N PRO A 122 -2.75 -9.55 15.54
CA PRO A 122 -3.07 -8.19 16.02
C PRO A 122 -4.41 -7.67 15.48
N SER A 123 -4.97 -6.64 16.13
CA SER A 123 -6.19 -5.98 15.62
C SER A 123 -5.92 -5.20 14.33
N LEU A 124 -6.97 -4.90 13.57
CA LEU A 124 -6.84 -4.15 12.32
C LEU A 124 -6.28 -2.74 12.54
N GLU A 125 -6.68 -2.07 13.64
CA GLU A 125 -6.19 -0.73 13.96
C GLU A 125 -4.68 -0.70 14.22
N GLU A 126 -4.13 -1.75 14.84
CA GLU A 126 -2.71 -1.83 15.18
C GLU A 126 -1.80 -1.88 13.95
N PHE A 127 -2.29 -2.40 12.81
CA PHE A 127 -1.54 -2.41 11.55
C PHE A 127 -1.44 -1.04 10.88
N GLU A 128 -2.42 -0.17 11.13
CA GLU A 128 -2.58 1.11 10.43
C GLU A 128 -2.02 2.29 11.22
N GLN A 129 -1.77 2.13 12.52
CA GLN A 129 -1.22 3.18 13.37
C GLN A 129 0.32 3.07 13.48
N PRO A 130 1.08 4.08 13.03
CA PRO A 130 2.52 4.13 13.29
C PRO A 130 2.81 4.13 14.80
N ARG A 131 3.87 3.44 15.21
CA ARG A 131 4.39 3.55 16.57
C ARG A 131 4.95 4.98 16.74
N ALA A 132 4.53 5.66 17.82
CA ALA A 132 5.12 6.94 18.19
C ALA A 132 6.63 6.76 18.44
N PRO A 133 7.48 7.71 18.01
CA PRO A 133 8.90 7.66 18.37
C PRO A 133 8.99 7.63 19.90
N SER A 134 9.72 6.64 20.43
CA SER A 134 9.98 6.57 21.87
C SER A 134 10.78 7.81 22.26
N LEU A 135 10.15 8.75 22.94
CA LEU A 135 10.87 9.86 23.55
C LEU A 135 11.87 9.27 24.54
N PRO A 136 13.14 9.71 24.56
CA PRO A 136 14.06 9.32 25.60
C PRO A 136 13.43 9.69 26.95
N ILE A 137 13.36 8.72 27.87
CA ILE A 137 12.99 8.99 29.25
C ILE A 137 14.17 9.78 29.83
N ILE A 138 14.05 11.10 29.82
CA ILE A 138 15.00 11.96 30.52
C ILE A 138 14.68 11.82 32.00
N PRO A 139 15.63 11.40 32.86
CA PRO A 139 15.43 11.42 34.31
C PRO A 139 14.97 12.82 34.72
N ALA A 140 13.91 12.92 35.53
CA ALA A 140 13.37 14.21 35.97
C ALA A 140 14.41 15.11 36.67
N ALA A 141 15.54 14.54 37.13
CA ALA A 141 16.67 15.24 37.71
C ALA A 141 17.54 16.04 36.71
N LEU A 142 17.35 15.89 35.40
CA LEU A 142 18.07 16.64 34.34
C LEU A 142 17.20 17.71 33.67
N VAL A 143 15.96 17.89 34.13
CA VAL A 143 15.10 18.99 33.67
C VAL A 143 15.31 20.14 34.65
N ASP A 144 16.07 21.15 34.24
CA ASP A 144 16.17 22.40 34.99
C ASP A 144 14.75 22.94 35.24
N PRO A 145 14.42 23.42 36.46
CA PRO A 145 13.12 24.02 36.71
C PRO A 145 12.95 25.21 35.78
N ILE A 146 11.91 25.17 34.95
CA ILE A 146 11.49 26.30 34.10
C ILE A 146 11.36 27.53 35.01
N PRO A 147 12.10 28.64 34.78
CA PRO A 147 11.90 29.84 35.56
C PRO A 147 10.52 30.42 35.24
N SER A 148 9.60 30.38 36.21
CA SER A 148 8.20 30.83 36.11
C SER A 148 8.01 32.35 35.99
N LYS A 149 8.91 33.07 35.33
CA LYS A 149 8.78 34.53 35.15
C LYS A 149 8.76 34.86 33.66
N LEU A 150 7.57 34.78 33.08
CA LEU A 150 7.27 35.41 31.80
C LEU A 150 7.37 36.94 32.00
N PRO A 151 8.19 37.69 31.24
CA PRO A 151 8.10 39.14 31.21
C PRO A 151 6.81 39.54 30.48
N ASP A 152 6.03 40.44 31.08
CA ASP A 152 4.84 41.02 30.44
C ASP A 152 5.23 41.68 29.11
N PRO A 153 4.54 41.39 27.99
CA PRO A 153 4.72 42.14 26.77
C PRO A 153 4.07 43.53 26.96
N ALA A 154 4.90 44.56 27.13
CA ALA A 154 4.48 45.94 27.02
C ALA A 154 3.98 46.19 25.59
N ILE A 155 2.67 46.42 25.43
CA ILE A 155 2.05 46.86 24.18
C ILE A 155 2.23 48.38 24.08
N PRO A 156 2.93 48.93 23.06
CA PRO A 156 2.93 50.36 22.82
C PRO A 156 1.57 50.81 22.28
N GLU A 157 1.03 51.85 22.92
CA GLU A 157 -0.24 52.51 22.62
C GLU A 157 -0.13 53.32 21.32
N GLU A 158 -0.45 52.73 20.17
CA GLU A 158 -0.51 53.43 18.87
C GLU A 158 -1.91 54.01 18.62
N LYS A 159 -2.07 55.23 19.14
CA LYS A 159 -2.97 56.32 18.74
C LYS A 159 -4.01 56.02 17.63
N ALA A 160 -5.27 55.94 18.05
CA ALA A 160 -6.45 55.85 17.18
C ALA A 160 -6.62 57.05 16.24
N ALA A 161 -6.87 56.78 14.96
CA ALA A 161 -7.48 57.72 14.00
C ALA A 161 -8.92 57.26 13.68
N PRO A 162 -9.89 58.16 13.48
CA PRO A 162 -11.31 57.79 13.47
C PRO A 162 -11.77 57.20 12.13
N LEU A 163 -12.66 56.22 12.23
CA LEU A 163 -13.47 55.66 11.15
C LEU A 163 -14.39 56.73 10.54
N ILE A 164 -14.33 56.89 9.21
CA ILE A 164 -15.54 57.14 8.41
C ILE A 164 -15.42 56.44 7.06
N ALA A 165 -16.31 55.48 6.79
CA ALA A 165 -17.27 55.52 5.68
C ALA A 165 -17.74 54.10 5.32
N ALA A 166 -19.02 53.84 5.60
CA ALA A 166 -19.75 52.69 5.10
C ALA A 166 -19.81 52.70 3.57
N ALA A 167 -19.59 51.54 2.95
CA ALA A 167 -20.01 51.31 1.58
C ALA A 167 -20.60 49.89 1.45
N LYS A 168 -21.92 49.91 1.30
CA LYS A 168 -22.85 48.90 0.79
C LYS A 168 -22.27 47.79 -0.09
N HIS A 169 -22.80 46.59 0.17
CA HIS A 169 -23.13 45.51 -0.75
C HIS A 169 -22.74 45.68 -2.24
N SER A 170 -22.03 44.71 -2.81
CA SER A 170 -22.37 44.20 -4.14
C SER A 170 -21.78 42.80 -4.30
N GLY A 171 -22.65 41.87 -4.66
CA GLY A 171 -22.32 40.45 -4.79
C GLY A 171 -21.28 40.22 -5.88
N ILE A 172 -20.35 39.32 -5.61
CA ILE A 172 -19.44 38.77 -6.60
C ILE A 172 -20.23 37.69 -7.35
N PRO A 173 -20.58 37.87 -8.64
CA PRO A 173 -21.18 36.78 -9.39
C PRO A 173 -20.11 35.73 -9.66
N TRP A 174 -20.41 34.48 -9.31
CA TRP A 174 -19.68 33.30 -9.73
C TRP A 174 -19.70 33.24 -11.26
N PHE A 175 -18.58 33.61 -11.89
CA PHE A 175 -18.38 33.40 -13.32
C PHE A 175 -17.86 31.98 -13.52
N ILE A 176 -18.78 31.05 -13.77
CA ILE A 176 -18.44 29.70 -14.26
C ILE A 176 -18.25 29.85 -15.78
N PRO A 177 -17.04 29.64 -16.33
CA PRO A 177 -16.89 29.63 -17.79
C PRO A 177 -17.66 28.43 -18.37
N PRO A 178 -18.34 28.58 -19.53
CA PRO A 178 -18.98 27.45 -20.18
C PRO A 178 -17.91 26.44 -20.60
N VAL A 179 -17.98 25.24 -20.02
CA VAL A 179 -17.29 24.07 -20.56
C VAL A 179 -17.90 23.80 -21.93
N TYR A 180 -17.13 24.07 -22.98
CA TYR A 180 -17.44 23.63 -24.34
C TYR A 180 -17.31 22.10 -24.36
N ILE A 181 -18.44 21.40 -24.29
CA ILE A 181 -18.53 19.98 -24.61
C ILE A 181 -18.59 19.90 -26.14
N PRO A 182 -17.55 19.42 -26.85
CA PRO A 182 -17.73 19.03 -28.23
C PRO A 182 -18.78 17.93 -28.25
N GLN A 183 -19.87 18.19 -28.96
CA GLN A 183 -20.95 17.25 -29.22
C GLN A 183 -20.38 16.15 -30.13
N ASP A 184 -19.76 15.14 -29.52
CA ASP A 184 -19.40 13.93 -30.23
C ASP A 184 -20.67 13.31 -30.78
N SER A 185 -20.68 13.23 -32.10
CA SER A 185 -21.63 12.53 -32.93
C SER A 185 -22.06 11.23 -32.26
N HIS A 186 -23.37 11.01 -32.20
CA HIS A 186 -23.93 9.67 -32.00
C HIS A 186 -23.55 8.81 -33.22
N ASP A 187 -22.31 8.33 -33.25
CA ASP A 187 -21.96 7.13 -34.00
C ASP A 187 -22.45 5.95 -33.18
N HIS A 188 -23.56 5.41 -33.65
CA HIS A 188 -24.05 4.11 -33.30
C HIS A 188 -22.91 3.10 -33.54
N PRO A 189 -22.39 2.38 -32.51
CA PRO A 189 -21.65 1.18 -32.81
C PRO A 189 -22.67 0.20 -33.39
N GLU A 190 -22.50 -0.14 -34.67
CA GLU A 190 -23.12 -1.32 -35.27
C GLU A 190 -23.01 -2.49 -34.27
N PRO A 191 -24.06 -3.32 -34.12
CA PRO A 191 -23.91 -4.54 -33.35
C PRO A 191 -22.82 -5.36 -34.02
N LEU A 192 -21.71 -5.56 -33.30
CA LEU A 192 -20.61 -6.41 -33.71
C LEU A 192 -21.21 -7.71 -34.22
N ALA A 193 -21.02 -7.96 -35.51
CA ALA A 193 -21.37 -9.21 -36.15
C ALA A 193 -20.85 -10.35 -35.27
N VAL A 194 -21.72 -11.29 -34.94
CA VAL A 194 -21.37 -12.52 -34.24
C VAL A 194 -20.31 -13.22 -35.08
N THR A 195 -19.04 -13.08 -34.69
CA THR A 195 -17.95 -13.87 -35.26
C THR A 195 -18.20 -15.32 -34.86
N PRO A 196 -18.51 -16.26 -35.77
CA PRO A 196 -18.64 -17.65 -35.40
C PRO A 196 -17.23 -18.17 -35.12
N GLU A 197 -16.88 -18.44 -33.87
CA GLU A 197 -15.66 -19.19 -33.55
C GLU A 197 -15.79 -20.60 -34.15
N PRO A 198 -15.01 -20.96 -35.19
CA PRO A 198 -15.17 -22.26 -35.84
C PRO A 198 -14.51 -23.42 -35.06
N GLY A 199 -13.97 -23.18 -33.86
CA GLY A 199 -13.23 -24.18 -33.09
C GLY A 199 -14.08 -25.10 -32.22
N SER A 200 -15.13 -24.57 -31.58
CA SER A 200 -15.80 -25.28 -30.47
C SER A 200 -16.81 -26.34 -30.96
N LEU A 201 -17.51 -26.09 -32.08
CA LEU A 201 -18.44 -27.06 -32.67
C LEU A 201 -17.74 -28.27 -33.30
N LEU A 202 -16.53 -28.09 -33.83
CA LEU A 202 -15.71 -29.18 -34.39
C LEU A 202 -15.18 -30.13 -33.31
N LEU A 203 -14.79 -29.60 -32.14
CA LEU A 203 -14.35 -30.43 -31.01
C LEU A 203 -15.51 -31.23 -30.40
N ILE A 204 -16.71 -30.64 -30.29
CA ILE A 204 -17.88 -31.35 -29.74
C ILE A 204 -18.37 -32.45 -30.70
N SER A 205 -18.42 -32.19 -32.01
CA SER A 205 -18.88 -33.18 -33.00
C SER A 205 -17.93 -34.37 -33.16
N SER A 206 -16.61 -34.15 -33.12
CA SER A 206 -15.62 -35.23 -33.19
C SER A 206 -15.65 -36.16 -31.97
N GLY A 207 -15.89 -35.62 -30.77
CA GLY A 207 -16.03 -36.42 -29.54
C GLY A 207 -17.23 -37.35 -29.56
N LEU A 208 -18.41 -36.86 -29.97
CA LEU A 208 -19.63 -37.67 -30.03
C LEU A 208 -19.54 -38.79 -31.08
N ALA A 209 -18.91 -38.54 -32.24
CA ALA A 209 -18.71 -39.56 -33.27
C ALA A 209 -17.83 -40.72 -32.79
N ALA A 210 -16.76 -40.44 -32.05
CA ALA A 210 -15.88 -41.47 -31.49
C ALA A 210 -16.60 -42.35 -30.46
N VAL A 211 -17.42 -41.75 -29.60
CA VAL A 211 -18.24 -42.49 -28.62
C VAL A 211 -19.27 -43.36 -29.34
N TYR A 212 -19.99 -42.81 -30.32
CA TYR A 212 -20.98 -43.56 -31.10
C TYR A 212 -20.36 -44.75 -31.84
N TRP A 213 -19.20 -44.56 -32.48
CA TRP A 213 -18.51 -45.63 -33.21
C TRP A 213 -18.05 -46.74 -32.26
N ARG A 214 -17.57 -46.39 -31.06
CA ARG A 214 -17.18 -47.35 -30.01
C ARG A 214 -18.38 -48.17 -29.52
N VAL A 215 -19.53 -47.53 -29.30
CA VAL A 215 -20.77 -48.22 -28.89
C VAL A 215 -21.28 -49.15 -30.00
N ARG A 216 -21.20 -48.75 -31.27
CA ARG A 216 -21.62 -49.59 -32.40
C ARG A 216 -20.73 -50.82 -32.57
N LYS A 217 -19.41 -50.67 -32.40
CA LYS A 217 -18.46 -51.79 -32.48
C LYS A 217 -18.65 -52.82 -31.35
N ALA A 218 -19.12 -52.39 -30.19
CA ALA A 218 -19.44 -53.28 -29.07
C ALA A 218 -20.72 -54.11 -29.29
N LYS A 219 -21.66 -53.63 -30.11
CA LYS A 219 -22.93 -54.31 -30.41
C LYS A 219 -22.88 -55.26 -31.62
N GLY A 220 -21.76 -55.29 -32.36
CA GLY A 220 -21.58 -56.14 -33.54
C GLY A 220 -20.83 -57.47 -33.29
N LYS A 221 -20.73 -57.90 -32.03
CA LYS A 221 -20.16 -59.21 -31.65
C LYS A 221 -21.18 -60.01 -30.86
N PHE A 222 -22.21 -60.50 -31.56
CA PHE A 222 -22.99 -61.69 -31.23
C PHE A 222 -23.47 -62.29 -32.55
#